data_AF-A0A4U5P902-F1
#
_entry.id   AF-A0A4U5P902-F1
#
_cell.length_a   1.000
_cell.length_b   1.000
_cell.length_c   1.000
_cell.angle_alpha   90.00
_cell.angle_beta   90.00
_cell.angle_gamma   90.00
#
_symmetry.space_group_name_H-M   'P 1'
#
loop_
_entity.id
_entity.type
_entity.pdbx_description
1 polymer ?
#
loop_
_entity_poly.entity_id
_entity_poly.type
_entity_poly.pdbx_seq_one_letter_code
_entity_poly.pdbx_strand_id
1 'polypeptide(L)'
;MTPLCRASERRTVLLRNFYQSVEPFFTPQLLATPDGTREFEAFYWEVFTEIEKEYGKIEELNVCENIGEHLIGNVYIKFAESFSANKAVKDLNRRWFARQPIYAELSPVVDFRDACCRQHEIG
;
A
#
# COMPACT_ATOMS: atom_id res chain seq x y z
N MET A 1 -0.34 20.39 15.84
CA MET A 1 0.51 19.33 16.40
C MET A 1 -0.37 18.12 16.64
N THR A 2 -0.46 17.22 15.67
CA THR A 2 -1.19 15.96 15.82
C THR A 2 -0.50 15.14 16.93
N PRO A 3 -1.21 14.64 17.95
CA PRO A 3 -0.57 13.84 18.98
C PRO A 3 0.08 12.63 18.29
N LEU A 4 1.35 12.38 18.56
CA LEU A 4 2.04 11.16 18.12
C LEU A 4 1.35 9.96 18.79
N CYS A 5 0.33 9.39 18.14
CA CYS A 5 -0.28 8.14 18.59
C CYS A 5 0.82 7.11 18.81
N ARG A 6 0.72 6.36 19.91
CA ARG A 6 1.71 5.33 20.26
C ARG A 6 1.81 4.33 19.10
N ALA A 7 3.01 3.82 18.85
CA ALA A 7 3.22 2.85 17.76
C ALA A 7 2.24 1.66 17.84
N SER A 8 1.90 1.20 19.05
CA SER A 8 0.94 0.13 19.31
C SER A 8 -0.50 0.43 18.87
N GLU A 9 -0.87 1.70 18.73
CA GLU A 9 -2.22 2.15 18.38
C GLU A 9 -2.36 2.46 16.88
N ARG A 10 -1.28 2.33 16.11
CA ARG A 10 -1.32 2.58 14.66
C ARG A 10 -2.16 1.52 13.97
N ARG A 11 -3.01 1.98 13.06
CA ARG A 11 -3.89 1.16 12.23
C ARG A 11 -3.39 1.00 10.81
N THR A 12 -2.35 1.74 10.45
CA THR A 12 -1.83 1.81 9.09
C THR A 12 -0.52 1.05 8.96
N VAL A 13 -0.44 0.21 7.93
CA VAL A 13 0.76 -0.52 7.52
C VAL A 13 1.25 0.05 6.20
N LEU A 14 2.57 0.22 6.09
CA LEU A 14 3.26 0.51 4.84
C LEU A 14 3.97 -0.75 4.37
N LEU A 15 3.69 -1.17 3.14
CA LEU A 15 4.47 -2.15 2.40
C LEU A 15 5.39 -1.41 1.44
N ARG A 16 6.70 -1.53 1.63
CA ARG A 16 7.69 -0.78 0.85
C ARG A 16 7.93 -1.46 -0.49
N ASN A 17 7.87 -0.69 -1.58
CA ASN A 17 8.17 -1.12 -2.95
C ASN A 17 7.46 -2.43 -3.34
N PHE A 18 6.21 -2.60 -2.89
CA PHE A 18 5.47 -3.85 -2.96
C PHE A 18 4.77 -4.03 -4.32
N TYR A 19 4.21 -2.96 -4.87
CA TYR A 19 3.72 -2.96 -6.23
C TYR A 19 4.89 -2.75 -7.20
N GLN A 20 5.17 -3.77 -8.01
CA GLN A 20 6.16 -3.69 -9.08
C GLN A 20 5.44 -3.99 -10.38
N SER A 21 5.30 -2.97 -11.24
CA SER A 21 4.82 -3.24 -12.60
C SER A 21 5.85 -4.07 -13.35
N VAL A 22 5.37 -5.01 -14.15
CA VAL A 22 6.19 -5.84 -15.03
C VAL A 22 6.90 -5.01 -16.10
N GLU A 23 6.38 -3.82 -16.40
CA GLU A 23 7.00 -2.87 -17.31
C GLU A 23 7.98 -1.97 -16.54
N PRO A 24 9.26 -1.89 -16.96
CA PRO A 24 10.29 -1.10 -16.28
C PRO A 24 10.00 0.42 -16.27
N PHE A 25 8.98 0.84 -17.02
CA PHE A 25 8.47 2.19 -17.05
C PHE A 25 6.96 2.14 -16.79
N PHE A 26 6.57 1.98 -15.51
CA PHE A 26 5.21 2.29 -15.10
C PHE A 26 4.98 3.78 -15.35
N THR A 27 4.47 4.09 -16.53
CA THR A 27 4.13 5.44 -16.95
C THR A 27 2.63 5.61 -16.80
N PRO A 28 2.14 6.84 -16.54
CA PRO A 28 0.71 7.15 -16.61
C PRO A 28 0.06 6.71 -17.94
N GLN A 29 0.86 6.55 -18.99
CA GLN A 29 0.44 6.09 -20.31
C GLN A 29 0.11 4.58 -20.33
N LEU A 30 0.77 3.75 -19.52
CA LEU A 30 0.49 2.32 -19.42
C LEU A 30 -0.84 2.07 -18.70
N LEU A 31 -1.11 2.79 -17.61
CA LEU A 31 -2.42 2.79 -16.93
C LEU A 31 -3.55 3.41 -17.77
N ALA A 32 -3.22 4.19 -18.79
CA ALA A 32 -4.21 4.67 -19.76
C ALA A 32 -4.64 3.58 -20.76
N THR A 33 -3.99 2.41 -20.76
CA THR A 33 -4.39 1.26 -21.59
C THR A 33 -5.32 0.32 -20.82
N PRO A 34 -6.29 -0.33 -21.50
CA PRO A 34 -7.17 -1.31 -20.86
C PRO A 34 -6.43 -2.46 -20.17
N ASP A 35 -5.28 -2.87 -20.71
CA ASP A 35 -4.48 -3.95 -20.17
C ASP A 35 -3.74 -3.52 -18.89
N GLY A 36 -3.11 -2.34 -18.89
CA GLY A 36 -2.46 -1.78 -17.70
C GLY A 36 -3.44 -1.57 -16.54
N THR A 37 -4.66 -1.07 -16.82
CA THR A 37 -5.72 -0.97 -15.80
C THR A 37 -6.09 -2.33 -15.23
N ARG A 38 -6.29 -3.35 -16.09
CA ARG A 38 -6.66 -4.70 -15.65
C ARG A 38 -5.58 -5.33 -14.78
N GLU A 39 -4.31 -5.17 -15.13
CA GLU A 39 -3.19 -5.67 -14.33
C GLU A 39 -3.12 -5.00 -12.96
N PHE A 40 -3.30 -3.68 -12.91
CA PHE A 40 -3.37 -2.94 -11.67
C PHE A 40 -4.55 -3.38 -10.80
N GLU A 41 -5.75 -3.50 -11.37
CA GLU A 41 -6.94 -3.98 -10.66
C GLU A 41 -6.75 -5.40 -10.11
N ALA A 42 -6.15 -6.29 -10.91
CA ALA A 42 -5.85 -7.66 -10.49
C ALA A 42 -4.93 -7.67 -9.27
N PHE A 43 -3.84 -6.89 -9.31
CA PHE A 43 -2.94 -6.71 -8.16
C PHE A 43 -3.68 -6.14 -6.96
N TYR A 44 -4.43 -5.05 -7.14
CA TYR A 44 -5.14 -4.38 -6.05
C TYR A 44 -6.08 -5.36 -5.33
N TRP A 45 -6.88 -6.13 -6.08
CA TRP A 45 -7.84 -7.08 -5.52
C TRP A 45 -7.18 -8.31 -4.91
N GLU A 46 -6.08 -8.80 -5.48
CA GLU A 46 -5.30 -9.89 -4.89
C GLU A 46 -4.79 -9.48 -3.49
N VAL A 47 -4.17 -8.31 -3.40
CA VAL A 47 -3.65 -7.79 -2.13
C VAL A 47 -4.78 -7.50 -1.14
N PHE A 48 -5.83 -6.80 -1.57
CA PHE A 48 -6.96 -6.48 -0.71
C PHE A 48 -7.59 -7.74 -0.10
N THR A 49 -7.88 -8.73 -0.94
CA THR A 49 -8.57 -9.96 -0.54
C THR A 49 -7.71 -10.80 0.41
N GLU A 50 -6.43 -10.98 0.07
CA GLU A 50 -5.50 -11.75 0.90
C GLU A 50 -5.30 -11.10 2.27
N ILE A 51 -5.07 -9.79 2.30
CA ILE A 51 -4.82 -9.06 3.54
C ILE A 51 -6.06 -9.02 4.44
N GLU A 52 -7.24 -8.76 3.86
CA GLU A 52 -8.49 -8.72 4.63
C GLU A 52 -8.80 -10.09 5.25
N LYS A 53 -8.60 -11.16 4.49
CA LYS A 53 -8.82 -12.54 4.94
C LYS A 53 -7.87 -12.95 6.06
N GLU A 54 -6.57 -12.65 5.95
CA GLU A 54 -5.56 -13.14 6.89
C GLU A 54 -5.44 -12.26 8.16
N TYR A 55 -5.65 -10.95 8.05
CA TYR A 55 -5.34 -10.01 9.11
C TYR A 55 -6.55 -9.25 9.66
N GLY A 56 -7.60 -9.06 8.85
CA GLY A 56 -8.86 -8.43 9.26
C GLY A 56 -9.26 -7.26 8.37
N LYS A 57 -10.44 -6.72 8.66
CA LYS A 57 -11.12 -5.71 7.84
C LYS A 57 -10.22 -4.52 7.48
N ILE A 58 -10.17 -4.23 6.18
CA ILE A 58 -9.47 -3.06 5.63
C ILE A 58 -10.47 -1.90 5.57
N GLU A 59 -10.08 -0.74 6.09
CA GLU A 59 -10.83 0.51 5.89
C GLU A 59 -10.45 1.15 4.55
N GLU A 60 -9.16 1.15 4.23
CA GLU A 60 -8.65 1.85 3.05
C GLU A 60 -7.32 1.21 2.59
N LEU A 61 -7.16 1.02 1.29
CA LEU A 61 -5.92 0.55 0.66
C LEU A 61 -5.53 1.52 -0.44
N ASN A 62 -4.29 2.00 -0.41
CA ASN A 62 -3.78 2.94 -1.39
C ASN A 62 -2.44 2.48 -1.95
N VAL A 63 -2.34 2.42 -3.28
CA VAL A 63 -1.09 2.12 -3.99
C VAL A 63 -0.54 3.43 -4.50
N CYS A 64 0.64 3.84 -4.00
CA CYS A 64 1.22 5.12 -4.33
C CYS A 64 2.07 5.07 -5.61
N GLU A 65 1.70 5.91 -6.57
CA GLU A 65 2.43 6.17 -7.81
C GLU A 65 3.46 7.30 -7.63
N ASN A 66 4.36 7.19 -6.66
CA ASN A 66 5.34 8.25 -6.48
C ASN A 66 6.42 8.13 -7.56
N ILE A 67 6.49 9.13 -8.45
CA ILE A 67 7.42 9.28 -9.59
C ILE A 67 8.91 9.43 -9.14
N GLY A 68 9.18 9.46 -7.83
CA GLY A 68 10.55 9.49 -7.30
C GLY A 68 11.14 8.08 -7.15
N GLU A 69 12.36 7.87 -7.62
CA GLU A 69 13.16 6.61 -7.63
C GLU A 69 13.21 5.84 -6.29
N HIS A 70 12.78 6.45 -5.18
CA HIS A 70 12.80 5.88 -3.82
C HIS A 70 11.42 5.60 -3.20
N LEU A 71 10.31 5.89 -3.89
CA LEU A 71 8.94 5.74 -3.37
C LEU A 71 7.99 4.94 -4.29
N ILE A 72 8.53 4.34 -5.36
CA ILE A 72 7.77 3.60 -6.37
C ILE A 72 7.14 2.36 -5.72
N GLY A 73 5.81 2.23 -5.85
CA GLY A 73 5.13 0.98 -5.51
C GLY A 73 4.85 0.76 -4.03
N ASN A 74 4.92 1.82 -3.21
CA ASN A 74 4.50 1.74 -1.81
C ASN A 74 2.99 1.47 -1.71
N VAL A 75 2.61 0.53 -0.84
CA VAL A 75 1.21 0.23 -0.56
C VAL A 75 0.91 0.55 0.89
N TYR A 76 -0.06 1.44 1.11
CA TYR A 76 -0.58 1.76 2.42
C TYR A 76 -1.88 1.01 2.67
N ILE A 77 -1.98 0.38 3.83
CA ILE A 77 -3.14 -0.41 4.24
C ILE A 77 -3.59 0.08 5.60
N LYS A 78 -4.79 0.63 5.67
CA LYS A 78 -5.42 1.05 6.91
C LYS A 78 -6.44 0.01 7.34
N PHE A 79 -6.22 -0.58 8.51
CA PHE A 79 -7.13 -1.54 9.11
C PHE A 79 -8.20 -0.85 9.96
N ALA A 80 -9.34 -1.51 10.14
CA ALA A 80 -10.33 -1.09 11.13
C ALA A 80 -9.74 -1.11 12.55
N GLU A 81 -8.99 -2.16 12.86
CA GLU A 81 -8.42 -2.45 14.17
C GLU A 81 -6.89 -2.35 14.19
N SER A 82 -6.32 -1.73 15.23
CA SER A 82 -4.85 -1.63 15.40
C SER A 82 -4.17 -2.98 15.65
N PHE A 83 -4.90 -3.95 16.22
CA PHE A 83 -4.42 -5.30 16.41
C PHE A 83 -4.11 -5.98 15.07
N SER A 84 -4.96 -5.80 14.06
CA SER A 84 -4.76 -6.32 12.70
C SER A 84 -3.50 -5.76 12.06
N ALA A 85 -3.26 -4.46 12.18
CA ALA A 85 -2.04 -3.82 11.67
C ALA A 85 -0.77 -4.40 12.31
N ASN A 86 -0.77 -4.59 13.64
CA ASN A 86 0.35 -5.20 14.35
C ASN A 86 0.58 -6.67 13.95
N LYS A 87 -0.49 -7.45 13.77
CA LYS A 87 -0.43 -8.83 13.30
C LYS A 87 0.15 -8.90 11.88
N ALA A 88 -0.37 -8.06 10.98
CA ALA A 88 0.07 -7.98 9.59
C ALA A 88 1.56 -7.68 9.49
N VAL A 89 2.08 -6.66 10.19
CA VAL A 89 3.52 -6.33 10.16
C VAL A 89 4.40 -7.49 10.62
N LYS A 90 4.02 -8.19 11.69
CA LYS A 90 4.81 -9.32 12.21
C LYS A 90 4.87 -10.50 11.24
N ASP A 91 3.77 -10.78 10.57
CA ASP A 91 3.64 -11.93 9.69
C ASP A 91 4.14 -11.66 8.27
N LEU A 92 3.78 -10.51 7.69
CA LEU A 92 4.18 -10.13 6.34
C LEU A 92 5.70 -10.04 6.19
N ASN A 93 6.44 -9.58 7.20
CA ASN A 93 7.91 -9.56 7.18
C ASN A 93 8.56 -10.97 7.13
N ARG A 94 7.77 -12.04 7.19
CA ARG A 94 8.20 -13.44 7.03
C ARG A 94 7.72 -14.06 5.72
N ARG A 95 6.97 -13.31 4.93
CA ARG A 95 6.35 -13.76 3.67
C ARG A 95 7.11 -13.21 2.46
N TRP A 96 6.82 -13.84 1.32
CA TRP A 96 7.37 -13.50 0.03
C TRP A 96 6.22 -13.23 -0.95
N PHE A 97 6.44 -12.29 -1.86
CA PHE A 97 5.52 -11.97 -2.96
C PHE A 97 6.36 -11.72 -4.21
N ALA A 98 5.93 -12.24 -5.36
CA ALA A 98 6.67 -12.08 -6.64
C ALA A 98 8.18 -12.36 -6.55
N ARG A 99 8.58 -13.39 -5.77
CA ARG A 99 9.99 -13.78 -5.53
C ARG A 99 10.84 -12.74 -4.77
N GLN A 100 10.21 -11.77 -4.13
CA GLN A 100 10.85 -10.78 -3.25
C GLN A 100 10.33 -10.93 -1.82
N PRO A 101 11.17 -10.66 -0.80
CA PRO A 101 10.71 -10.56 0.57
C PRO A 101 9.81 -9.32 0.74
N ILE A 102 8.77 -9.43 1.56
CA ILE A 102 7.88 -8.32 1.86
C ILE A 102 8.48 -7.49 3.00
N TYR A 103 8.54 -6.17 2.83
CA TYR A 103 8.96 -5.22 3.87
C TYR A 103 7.77 -4.44 4.40
N ALA A 104 7.29 -4.81 5.59
CA ALA A 104 6.13 -4.19 6.22
C ALA A 104 6.53 -3.39 7.48
N GLU A 105 5.96 -2.20 7.64
CA GLU A 105 6.15 -1.41 8.87
C GLU A 105 4.88 -0.64 9.26
N LEU A 106 4.76 -0.30 10.55
CA LEU A 106 3.66 0.53 11.03
C LEU A 106 3.88 1.98 10.61
N SER A 107 2.94 2.51 9.84
CA SER A 107 2.96 3.89 9.34
C SER A 107 2.26 4.83 10.32
N PRO A 108 2.80 6.04 10.58
CA PRO A 108 2.11 7.08 11.35
C PRO A 108 0.98 7.74 10.56
N VAL A 109 0.83 7.44 9.27
CA VAL A 109 -0.19 8.04 8.39
C VAL A 109 -1.58 7.58 8.85
N VAL A 110 -2.43 8.54 9.21
CA VAL A 110 -3.81 8.27 9.67
C VAL A 110 -4.84 8.56 8.56
N ASP A 111 -4.50 9.48 7.67
CA ASP A 111 -5.35 9.97 6.59
C ASP A 111 -4.54 9.97 5.29
N PHE A 112 -5.00 9.25 4.27
CA PHE A 112 -4.30 9.16 2.99
C PHE A 112 -4.49 10.40 2.12
N ARG A 113 -5.46 11.27 2.44
CA ARG A 113 -5.65 12.55 1.76
C ARG A 113 -4.44 13.47 1.91
N ASP A 114 -3.71 13.35 3.01
CA ASP A 114 -2.45 14.08 3.24
C ASP A 114 -1.22 13.37 2.66
N ALA A 115 -1.34 12.11 2.24
CA ALA A 115 -0.22 11.25 1.82
C ALA A 115 -0.14 11.01 0.31
N CYS A 116 -1.22 11.24 -0.44
CA CYS A 116 -1.18 11.25 -1.90
C CYS A 116 -0.54 12.56 -2.39
N CYS A 117 0.46 12.47 -3.27
CA CYS A 117 0.95 13.65 -3.98
C CYS A 117 -0.22 14.29 -4.72
N ARG A 118 -0.61 15.51 -4.31
CA ARG A 118 -1.68 16.35 -4.91
C ARG A 118 -1.44 16.76 -6.38
N GLN A 119 -0.56 16.07 -7.10
CA GLN A 119 -0.29 16.34 -8.52
C GLN A 119 -1.38 15.81 -9.46
N HIS A 120 -2.39 15.07 -8.98
CA HIS A 120 -3.50 14.56 -9.78
C HIS A 120 -4.90 15.10 -9.40
N GLU A 121 -5.00 16.28 -8.78
CA GLU A 121 -6.30 16.95 -8.55
C GLU A 121 -6.43 18.35 -9.18
N ILE A 122 -5.52 18.77 -10.07
CA ILE A 122 -5.69 20.04 -10.80
C ILE A 122 -5.35 19.84 -12.29
N GLY A 123 -6.40 19.75 -13.12
CA GLY A 123 -6.35 19.71 -14.57
C GLY A 123 -7.64 19.23 -15.17
#